data_AF-A0A1X7JKX8-F1
#
_entry.id   AF-A0A1X7JKX8-F1
#
_cell.length_a   1.000
_cell.length_b   1.000
_cell.length_c   1.000
_cell.angle_alpha   90.00
_cell.angle_beta   90.00
_cell.angle_gamma   90.00
#
_symmetry.space_group_name_H-M   'P 1'
#
loop_
_entity.id
_entity.type
_entity.pdbx_description
1 polymer ?
#
loop_
_entity_poly.entity_id
_entity_poly.type
_entity_poly.pdbx_seq_one_letter_code
_entity_poly.pdbx_strand_id
1 'polypeptide(L)'
;MNLNAIFQLLKSTALYLSLIATLVSCKKEQPDLPYNDIETFTIEDANGKPLQGVIKGEDIIIYWTPLMEDPESITPTIRVSENASISPASGTAVAYSEETKYTVTAQDGSKKTYTLRPQTGQPVPYITSNATAFNFNTVLAIGGDFFIPNTDKTKVYLVQNNKETALTDIRSLTNSSIQVFVPLTLDIDTGKYHVKVVTGKRVVTNGPYTLLKPRFSDMIEYATVAKTVTPGGVLTLDLKSEKGAGYYKNDQYEVRVEYPGQPLKIWPGIIQIEGTKLQVKVPSNAEKGMVYISIYDTKTTMSVYGAIPITIE
;
A
#
# COMPACT_ATOMS: atom_id res chain seq x y z
N MET A 1 -111.04 2.90 16.23
CA MET A 1 -109.69 2.51 15.78
C MET A 1 -109.72 1.00 15.50
N ASN A 2 -109.55 0.58 14.24
CA ASN A 2 -109.76 -0.80 13.81
C ASN A 2 -108.49 -1.64 14.06
N LEU A 3 -108.55 -2.61 14.98
CA LEU A 3 -107.40 -3.45 15.38
C LEU A 3 -106.81 -4.27 14.21
N ASN A 4 -107.58 -4.54 13.15
CA ASN A 4 -107.10 -5.30 11.99
C ASN A 4 -106.18 -4.49 11.06
N ALA A 5 -106.26 -3.15 11.08
CA ALA A 5 -105.39 -2.30 10.28
C ALA A 5 -103.97 -2.18 10.89
N ILE A 6 -103.86 -2.28 12.21
CA ILE A 6 -102.58 -2.19 12.95
C ILE A 6 -101.78 -3.49 12.78
N PHE A 7 -102.43 -4.64 12.71
CA PHE A 7 -101.79 -5.95 12.50
C PHE A 7 -101.25 -6.15 11.06
N GLN A 8 -101.88 -5.56 10.06
CA GLN A 8 -101.39 -5.55 8.66
C GLN A 8 -100.18 -4.61 8.49
N LEU A 9 -100.17 -3.47 9.19
CA LEU A 9 -99.04 -2.53 9.16
C LEU A 9 -97.79 -3.11 9.86
N LEU A 10 -97.96 -3.88 10.95
CA LEU A 10 -96.88 -4.55 11.68
C LEU A 10 -96.27 -5.75 10.92
N LYS A 11 -97.04 -6.45 10.09
CA LYS A 11 -96.53 -7.55 9.24
C LYS A 11 -95.75 -7.04 8.02
N SER A 12 -96.12 -5.88 7.49
CA SER A 12 -95.44 -5.22 6.36
C SER A 12 -94.10 -4.61 6.76
N THR A 13 -94.01 -4.02 7.96
CA THR A 13 -92.74 -3.46 8.47
C THR A 13 -91.77 -4.53 8.97
N ALA A 14 -92.24 -5.65 9.52
CA ALA A 14 -91.38 -6.76 9.91
C ALA A 14 -90.74 -7.49 8.70
N LEU A 15 -91.42 -7.53 7.55
CA LEU A 15 -90.91 -8.15 6.33
C LEU A 15 -89.84 -7.28 5.65
N TYR A 16 -89.99 -5.95 5.69
CA TYR A 16 -88.99 -5.00 5.19
C TYR A 16 -87.78 -4.83 6.13
N LEU A 17 -87.94 -5.02 7.44
CA LEU A 17 -86.82 -4.95 8.39
C LEU A 17 -85.95 -6.23 8.38
N SER A 18 -86.49 -7.36 7.90
CA SER A 18 -85.73 -8.61 7.73
C SER A 18 -84.94 -8.68 6.41
N LEU A 19 -85.29 -7.87 5.41
CA LEU A 19 -84.63 -7.86 4.09
C LEU A 19 -83.42 -6.91 4.02
N ILE A 20 -83.20 -6.08 5.05
CA ILE A 20 -82.07 -5.13 5.12
C ILE A 20 -80.88 -5.72 5.90
N ALA A 21 -81.05 -6.85 6.59
CA ALA A 21 -80.00 -7.48 7.40
C ALA A 21 -79.07 -8.45 6.63
N THR A 22 -79.24 -8.61 5.31
CA THR A 22 -78.38 -9.49 4.48
C THR A 22 -77.49 -8.74 3.51
N LEU A 23 -77.28 -7.43 3.70
CA LEU A 23 -76.07 -6.79 3.19
C LEU A 23 -74.90 -7.25 4.07
N VAL A 24 -74.49 -8.49 3.81
CA VAL A 24 -73.19 -9.05 4.12
C VAL A 24 -72.18 -7.93 3.97
N SER A 25 -71.61 -7.53 5.10
CA SER A 25 -70.34 -6.81 5.13
C SER A 25 -69.34 -7.72 4.44
N CYS A 26 -69.25 -7.62 3.11
CA CYS A 26 -68.09 -8.04 2.37
C CYS A 26 -66.96 -7.16 2.87
N LYS A 27 -66.31 -7.56 3.97
CA LYS A 27 -64.90 -7.23 4.14
C LYS A 27 -64.25 -7.81 2.89
N LYS A 28 -63.91 -6.95 1.93
CA LYS A 28 -62.98 -7.32 0.87
C LYS A 28 -61.66 -7.59 1.59
N GLU A 29 -61.44 -8.83 2.00
CA GLU A 29 -60.10 -9.32 2.29
C GLU A 29 -59.36 -9.27 0.97
N GLN A 30 -58.57 -8.21 0.80
CA GLN A 30 -57.68 -8.08 -0.33
C GLN A 30 -56.60 -9.17 -0.16
N PRO A 31 -56.31 -9.96 -1.20
CA PRO A 31 -55.34 -11.03 -1.07
C PRO A 31 -53.98 -10.46 -0.71
N ASP A 32 -53.31 -11.12 0.24
CA ASP A 32 -51.93 -10.79 0.58
C ASP A 32 -51.04 -10.99 -0.65
N LEU A 33 -50.13 -10.04 -0.88
CA LEU A 33 -49.31 -9.99 -2.09
C LEU A 33 -47.97 -10.73 -1.87
N PRO A 34 -47.45 -11.43 -2.90
CA PRO A 34 -46.20 -12.21 -2.82
C PRO A 34 -44.92 -11.37 -3.06
N TYR A 35 -45.02 -10.04 -3.07
CA TYR A 35 -43.89 -9.18 -3.42
C TYR A 35 -42.87 -9.13 -2.26
N ASN A 36 -41.66 -9.58 -2.52
CA ASN A 36 -40.55 -9.68 -1.57
C ASN A 36 -39.23 -9.20 -2.17
N ASP A 37 -39.28 -8.14 -2.97
CA ASP A 37 -38.10 -7.59 -3.62
C ASP A 37 -37.44 -6.48 -2.79
N ILE A 38 -36.11 -6.36 -2.92
CA ILE A 38 -35.38 -5.16 -2.51
C ILE A 38 -35.44 -4.15 -3.66
N GLU A 39 -36.00 -2.98 -3.41
CA GLU A 39 -36.11 -1.88 -4.38
C GLU A 39 -34.82 -1.04 -4.42
N THR A 40 -34.29 -0.70 -3.25
CA THR A 40 -33.07 0.08 -3.11
C THR A 40 -32.25 -0.40 -1.93
N PHE A 41 -30.94 -0.46 -2.10
CA PHE A 41 -29.98 -0.72 -1.05
C PHE A 41 -28.88 0.32 -1.13
N THR A 42 -28.75 1.19 -0.12
CA THR A 42 -27.79 2.29 -0.12
C THR A 42 -26.97 2.25 1.16
N ILE A 43 -25.66 2.42 1.03
CA ILE A 43 -24.73 2.56 2.17
C ILE A 43 -23.97 3.89 2.05
N GLU A 44 -23.18 4.24 3.05
CA GLU A 44 -22.18 5.30 2.91
C GLU A 44 -20.89 4.73 2.31
N ASP A 45 -20.27 5.47 1.39
CA ASP A 45 -18.95 5.20 0.85
C ASP A 45 -17.86 5.61 1.85
N ALA A 46 -16.60 5.36 1.52
CA ALA A 46 -15.48 5.69 2.42
C ALA A 46 -15.31 7.19 2.72
N ASN A 47 -16.04 8.07 2.03
CA ASN A 47 -16.06 9.53 2.25
C ASN A 47 -17.39 10.01 2.85
N GLY A 48 -18.26 9.11 3.31
CA GLY A 48 -19.58 9.43 3.87
C GLY A 48 -20.64 9.83 2.83
N LYS A 49 -20.42 9.54 1.55
CA LYS A 49 -21.39 9.81 0.47
C LYS A 49 -22.27 8.60 0.20
N PRO A 50 -23.53 8.78 -0.23
CA PRO A 50 -24.39 7.64 -0.56
C PRO A 50 -23.82 6.83 -1.73
N LEU A 51 -23.66 5.53 -1.50
CA LEU A 51 -23.24 4.53 -2.48
C LEU A 51 -24.39 3.53 -2.68
N GLN A 52 -24.94 3.51 -3.89
CA GLN A 52 -26.03 2.61 -4.25
C GLN A 52 -25.50 1.22 -4.59
N GLY A 53 -26.08 0.20 -3.96
CA GLY A 53 -25.86 -1.20 -4.30
C GLY A 53 -26.67 -1.63 -5.53
N VAL A 54 -26.12 -2.59 -6.27
CA VAL A 54 -26.77 -3.20 -7.43
C VAL A 54 -27.53 -4.44 -6.98
N ILE A 55 -28.83 -4.50 -7.26
CA ILE A 55 -29.66 -5.68 -7.03
C ILE A 55 -29.70 -6.50 -8.32
N LYS A 56 -29.21 -7.74 -8.27
CA LYS A 56 -29.21 -8.66 -9.41
C LYS A 56 -29.69 -10.04 -8.96
N GLY A 57 -30.95 -10.36 -9.22
CA GLY A 57 -31.55 -11.58 -8.68
C GLY A 57 -31.55 -11.55 -7.15
N GLU A 58 -30.88 -12.52 -6.54
CA GLU A 58 -30.72 -12.65 -5.08
C GLU A 58 -29.38 -12.08 -4.58
N ASP A 59 -28.63 -11.37 -5.42
CA ASP A 59 -27.37 -10.74 -5.02
C ASP A 59 -27.53 -9.23 -4.79
N ILE A 60 -26.94 -8.73 -3.70
CA ILE A 60 -26.73 -7.30 -3.41
C ILE A 60 -25.25 -7.00 -3.65
N ILE A 61 -24.92 -6.45 -4.81
CA ILE A 61 -23.54 -6.19 -5.22
C ILE A 61 -23.14 -4.76 -4.83
N ILE A 62 -22.06 -4.62 -4.06
CA ILE A 62 -21.52 -3.32 -3.65
C ILE A 62 -20.15 -3.13 -4.28
N TYR A 63 -19.98 -2.11 -5.12
CA TYR A 63 -18.66 -1.70 -5.62
C TYR A 63 -18.06 -0.65 -4.69
N TRP A 64 -17.17 -1.08 -3.81
CA TRP A 64 -16.59 -0.20 -2.80
C TRP A 64 -15.68 0.87 -3.40
N THR A 65 -15.47 1.96 -2.64
CA THR A 65 -14.65 3.10 -3.05
C THR A 65 -13.23 2.64 -3.45
N PRO A 66 -12.78 2.93 -4.68
CA PRO A 66 -11.45 2.55 -5.13
C PRO A 66 -10.34 3.08 -4.22
N LEU A 67 -9.33 2.24 -3.97
CA LEU A 67 -8.16 2.54 -3.14
C LEU A 67 -8.46 2.84 -1.66
N MET A 68 -9.67 2.56 -1.21
CA MET A 68 -10.05 2.64 0.19
C MET A 68 -10.10 1.24 0.79
N GLU A 69 -9.86 1.18 2.10
CA GLU A 69 -10.04 -0.04 2.87
C GLU A 69 -11.53 -0.39 2.91
N ASP A 70 -11.85 -1.66 2.75
CA ASP A 70 -13.22 -2.15 2.88
C ASP A 70 -13.65 -1.99 4.35
N PRO A 71 -14.88 -1.53 4.64
CA PRO A 71 -15.35 -1.36 6.01
C PRO A 71 -15.56 -2.74 6.65
N GLU A 72 -15.37 -2.86 7.96
CA GLU A 72 -15.74 -4.10 8.67
C GLU A 72 -17.27 -4.26 8.75
N SER A 73 -17.99 -3.14 8.86
CA SER A 73 -19.45 -3.10 8.98
C SER A 73 -20.08 -2.01 8.14
N ILE A 74 -21.30 -2.25 7.67
CA ILE A 74 -22.13 -1.27 6.96
C ILE A 74 -23.48 -1.10 7.65
N THR A 75 -24.07 0.09 7.50
CA THR A 75 -25.43 0.41 7.99
C THR A 75 -26.29 0.82 6.79
N PRO A 76 -26.95 -0.13 6.11
CA PRO A 76 -27.66 0.17 4.87
C PRO A 76 -29.03 0.79 5.13
N THR A 77 -29.40 1.72 4.26
CA THR A 77 -30.78 2.18 4.07
C THR A 77 -31.42 1.33 2.98
N ILE A 78 -32.44 0.55 3.32
CA ILE A 78 -33.06 -0.44 2.45
C ILE A 78 -34.54 -0.11 2.27
N ARG A 79 -35.00 -0.07 1.01
CA ARG A 79 -36.42 -0.06 0.66
C ARG A 79 -36.77 -1.40 0.03
N VAL A 80 -37.86 -2.00 0.48
CA VAL A 80 -38.40 -3.27 -0.02
C VAL A 80 -39.79 -3.05 -0.61
N SER A 81 -40.33 -4.06 -1.29
CA SER A 81 -41.70 -4.05 -1.81
C SER A 81 -42.71 -3.58 -0.76
N GLU A 82 -43.77 -2.92 -1.22
CA GLU A 82 -44.86 -2.48 -0.35
C GLU A 82 -45.41 -3.63 0.50
N ASN A 83 -45.67 -3.37 1.79
CA ASN A 83 -46.12 -4.34 2.81
C ASN A 83 -45.15 -5.51 3.11
N ALA A 84 -43.97 -5.56 2.48
CA ALA A 84 -42.94 -6.53 2.84
C ALA A 84 -42.11 -6.05 4.04
N SER A 85 -41.45 -7.00 4.70
CA SER A 85 -40.50 -6.75 5.79
C SER A 85 -39.14 -7.37 5.47
N ILE A 86 -38.06 -6.85 6.04
CA ILE A 86 -36.70 -7.34 5.81
C ILE A 86 -35.97 -7.59 7.13
N SER A 87 -35.18 -8.66 7.18
CA SER A 87 -34.28 -8.99 8.29
C SER A 87 -32.88 -9.34 7.77
N PRO A 88 -31.79 -8.72 8.26
CA PRO A 88 -31.75 -7.60 9.20
C PRO A 88 -32.52 -6.37 8.72
N ALA A 89 -33.06 -5.58 9.66
CA ALA A 89 -33.85 -4.40 9.33
C ALA A 89 -32.97 -3.29 8.73
N SER A 90 -33.55 -2.45 7.87
CA SER A 90 -32.89 -1.23 7.39
C SER A 90 -32.37 -0.39 8.56
N GLY A 91 -31.16 0.15 8.44
CA GLY A 91 -30.47 0.88 9.51
C GLY A 91 -29.80 0.02 10.57
N THR A 92 -29.84 -1.31 10.46
CA THR A 92 -29.09 -2.22 11.33
C THR A 92 -27.65 -2.36 10.82
N ALA A 93 -26.67 -2.17 11.70
CA ALA A 93 -25.28 -2.44 11.38
C ALA A 93 -25.05 -3.95 11.17
N VAL A 94 -24.41 -4.32 10.06
CA VAL A 94 -24.08 -5.70 9.70
C VAL A 94 -22.63 -5.79 9.22
N ALA A 95 -22.06 -7.00 9.22
CA ALA A 95 -20.74 -7.22 8.62
C ALA A 95 -20.75 -6.96 7.11
N TYR A 96 -19.68 -6.36 6.59
CA TYR A 96 -19.46 -6.21 5.14
C TYR A 96 -18.78 -7.47 4.59
N SER A 97 -19.54 -8.55 4.47
CA SER A 97 -19.03 -9.90 4.14
C SER A 97 -19.98 -10.64 3.21
N GLU A 98 -19.46 -11.60 2.44
CA GLU A 98 -20.26 -12.54 1.64
C GLU A 98 -21.15 -13.46 2.49
N GLU A 99 -20.89 -13.54 3.80
CA GLU A 99 -21.71 -14.30 4.75
C GLU A 99 -22.98 -13.54 5.17
N THR A 100 -23.05 -12.23 4.91
CA THR A 100 -24.18 -11.39 5.27
C THR A 100 -25.36 -11.63 4.34
N LYS A 101 -26.49 -12.01 4.93
CA LYS A 101 -27.74 -12.31 4.21
C LYS A 101 -28.89 -11.45 4.70
N TYR A 102 -29.79 -11.11 3.79
CA TYR A 102 -31.05 -10.43 4.07
C TYR A 102 -32.21 -11.30 3.64
N THR A 103 -33.23 -11.46 4.47
CA THR A 103 -34.46 -12.16 4.11
C THR A 103 -35.59 -11.16 4.02
N VAL A 104 -36.18 -11.02 2.84
CA VAL A 104 -37.42 -10.26 2.64
C VAL A 104 -38.59 -11.22 2.78
N THR A 105 -39.54 -10.88 3.64
CA THR A 105 -40.79 -11.62 3.84
C THR A 105 -41.92 -10.77 3.27
N ALA A 106 -42.61 -11.28 2.25
CA ALA A 106 -43.77 -10.66 1.65
C ALA A 106 -44.96 -10.64 2.61
N GLN A 107 -46.03 -9.93 2.22
CA GLN A 107 -47.28 -9.89 2.96
C GLN A 107 -47.92 -11.28 3.11
N ASP A 108 -47.83 -12.13 2.06
CA ASP A 108 -48.35 -13.51 2.08
C ASP A 108 -47.46 -14.52 2.84
N GLY A 109 -46.35 -14.05 3.40
CA GLY A 109 -45.38 -14.86 4.14
C GLY A 109 -44.33 -15.55 3.26
N SER A 110 -44.40 -15.44 1.92
CA SER A 110 -43.35 -15.92 1.03
C SER A 110 -42.03 -15.19 1.28
N LYS A 111 -40.91 -15.90 1.17
CA LYS A 111 -39.59 -15.38 1.53
C LYS A 111 -38.63 -15.42 0.35
N LYS A 112 -37.81 -14.37 0.24
CA LYS A 112 -36.67 -14.29 -0.68
C LYS A 112 -35.42 -13.90 0.11
N THR A 113 -34.35 -14.67 -0.06
CA THR A 113 -33.08 -14.42 0.63
C THR A 113 -32.10 -13.80 -0.35
N TYR A 114 -31.53 -12.67 0.04
CA TYR A 114 -30.49 -11.98 -0.68
C TYR A 114 -29.13 -12.17 0.01
N THR A 115 -28.07 -12.31 -0.77
CA THR A 115 -26.69 -12.41 -0.27
C THR A 115 -25.91 -11.15 -0.63
N LEU A 116 -25.17 -10.59 0.32
CA LEU A 116 -24.27 -9.47 0.05
C LEU A 116 -23.06 -9.96 -0.77
N ARG A 117 -22.70 -9.20 -1.81
CA ARG A 117 -21.55 -9.47 -2.68
C ARG A 117 -20.61 -8.26 -2.68
N PRO A 118 -19.76 -8.12 -1.65
CA PRO A 118 -18.74 -7.08 -1.60
C PRO A 118 -17.79 -7.19 -2.80
N GLN A 119 -17.72 -6.15 -3.62
CA GLN A 119 -16.64 -5.96 -4.58
C GLN A 119 -15.65 -4.99 -3.96
N THR A 120 -14.46 -5.51 -3.68
CA THR A 120 -13.44 -4.76 -2.95
C THR A 120 -13.01 -3.49 -3.67
N GLY A 121 -12.79 -2.45 -2.89
CA GLY A 121 -12.27 -1.19 -3.38
C GLY A 121 -10.78 -1.25 -3.72
N GLN A 122 -10.06 -2.30 -3.32
CA GLN A 122 -8.62 -2.41 -3.55
C GLN A 122 -8.30 -3.32 -4.74
N PRO A 123 -7.90 -2.76 -5.91
CA PRO A 123 -7.42 -3.54 -7.04
C PRO A 123 -6.18 -4.37 -6.66
N VAL A 124 -5.86 -5.38 -7.46
CA VAL A 124 -4.58 -6.10 -7.32
C VAL A 124 -3.47 -5.14 -7.77
N PRO A 125 -2.53 -4.76 -6.88
CA PRO A 125 -1.46 -3.86 -7.27
C PRO A 125 -0.51 -4.56 -8.23
N TYR A 126 0.14 -3.78 -9.07
CA TYR A 126 1.27 -4.21 -9.87
C TYR A 126 2.52 -3.50 -9.35
N ILE A 127 3.66 -4.18 -9.33
CA ILE A 127 4.95 -3.56 -9.01
C ILE A 127 5.94 -3.85 -10.11
N THR A 128 6.71 -2.84 -10.49
CA THR A 128 7.81 -2.93 -11.45
C THR A 128 9.04 -2.21 -10.91
N SER A 129 10.21 -2.69 -11.32
CA SER A 129 11.44 -1.93 -11.23
C SER A 129 12.17 -2.04 -12.56
N ASN A 130 12.61 -0.91 -13.10
CA ASN A 130 13.45 -0.89 -14.30
C ASN A 130 14.90 -1.29 -13.98
N ALA A 131 15.24 -1.48 -12.71
CA ALA A 131 16.57 -1.83 -12.27
C ALA A 131 16.70 -3.34 -12.08
N THR A 132 17.79 -3.95 -12.55
CA THR A 132 18.14 -5.35 -12.25
C THR A 132 18.97 -5.48 -10.95
N ALA A 133 19.45 -4.34 -10.43
CA ALA A 133 20.27 -4.25 -9.25
C ALA A 133 20.14 -2.88 -8.55
N PHE A 134 20.43 -2.83 -7.25
CA PHE A 134 20.50 -1.61 -6.45
C PHE A 134 21.55 -1.76 -5.35
N ASN A 135 22.11 -0.66 -4.85
CA ASN A 135 23.15 -0.68 -3.82
C ASN A 135 22.58 -0.49 -2.41
N PHE A 136 23.35 -0.86 -1.39
CA PHE A 136 23.16 -0.25 -0.07
C PHE A 136 23.38 1.27 -0.10
N ASN A 137 22.82 1.96 0.90
CA ASN A 137 22.84 3.42 1.06
C ASN A 137 22.30 4.20 -0.15
N THR A 138 21.36 3.61 -0.89
CA THR A 138 20.63 4.29 -1.97
C THR A 138 19.12 4.27 -1.72
N VAL A 139 18.41 5.09 -2.49
CA VAL A 139 16.95 5.02 -2.59
C VAL A 139 16.58 4.01 -3.66
N LEU A 140 15.86 2.97 -3.28
CA LEU A 140 15.21 2.04 -4.18
C LEU A 140 13.88 2.66 -4.64
N ALA A 141 13.75 2.86 -5.95
CA ALA A 141 12.51 3.27 -6.59
C ALA A 141 11.71 2.04 -7.04
N ILE A 142 10.47 1.92 -6.56
CA ILE A 142 9.51 0.89 -6.93
C ILE A 142 8.38 1.60 -7.65
N GLY A 143 8.21 1.32 -8.94
CA GLY A 143 7.06 1.78 -9.71
C GLY A 143 5.92 0.78 -9.62
N GLY A 144 4.71 1.22 -9.96
CA GLY A 144 3.56 0.34 -10.04
C GLY A 144 2.26 1.12 -10.01
N ASP A 145 1.20 0.46 -9.54
CA ASP A 145 -0.13 1.03 -9.46
C ASP A 145 -0.86 0.51 -8.20
N PHE A 146 -1.85 1.29 -7.78
CA PHE A 146 -2.77 0.97 -6.70
C PHE A 146 -2.13 0.78 -5.31
N PHE A 147 -1.02 1.45 -5.05
CA PHE A 147 -0.49 1.56 -3.69
C PHE A 147 -1.40 2.47 -2.86
N ILE A 148 -1.61 2.11 -1.59
CA ILE A 148 -2.24 3.02 -0.64
C ILE A 148 -1.19 4.03 -0.17
N PRO A 149 -1.37 5.34 -0.36
CA PRO A 149 -0.39 6.36 0.00
C PRO A 149 -0.37 6.66 1.51
N ASN A 150 -0.20 5.62 2.31
CA ASN A 150 -0.16 5.64 3.76
C ASN A 150 0.87 4.61 4.25
N THR A 151 1.85 5.05 5.03
CA THR A 151 2.96 4.20 5.49
C THR A 151 2.57 3.22 6.59
N ASP A 152 1.43 3.38 7.27
CA ASP A 152 0.88 2.37 8.18
C ASP A 152 0.28 1.20 7.41
N LYS A 153 -0.29 1.49 6.23
CA LYS A 153 -0.94 0.50 5.36
C LYS A 153 -0.04 -0.06 4.26
N THR A 154 1.07 0.60 3.95
CA THR A 154 2.01 0.17 2.91
C THR A 154 3.42 -0.02 3.47
N LYS A 155 3.92 -1.26 3.39
CA LYS A 155 5.23 -1.69 3.90
C LYS A 155 6.04 -2.36 2.79
N VAL A 156 7.36 -2.19 2.82
CA VAL A 156 8.29 -2.78 1.85
C VAL A 156 9.28 -3.69 2.56
N TYR A 157 9.58 -4.83 1.94
CA TYR A 157 10.53 -5.81 2.45
C TYR A 157 11.48 -6.28 1.33
N LEU A 158 12.73 -6.55 1.71
CA LEU A 158 13.63 -7.40 0.94
C LEU A 158 13.48 -8.83 1.41
N VAL A 159 13.33 -9.78 0.49
CA VAL A 159 13.09 -11.19 0.79
C VAL A 159 14.16 -12.05 0.14
N GLN A 160 14.84 -12.86 0.96
CA GLN A 160 15.81 -13.87 0.52
C GLN A 160 15.68 -15.11 1.41
N ASN A 161 15.63 -16.30 0.80
CA ASN A 161 15.51 -17.58 1.52
C ASN A 161 14.36 -17.59 2.54
N ASN A 162 13.20 -17.03 2.18
CA ASN A 162 12.03 -16.84 3.06
C ASN A 162 12.25 -15.95 4.30
N LYS A 163 13.44 -15.36 4.49
CA LYS A 163 13.69 -14.33 5.49
C LYS A 163 13.27 -12.97 4.91
N GLU A 164 12.41 -12.27 5.64
CA GLU A 164 11.98 -10.92 5.29
C GLU A 164 12.74 -9.88 6.09
N THR A 165 13.23 -8.85 5.42
CA THR A 165 13.90 -7.69 6.03
C THR A 165 13.13 -6.43 5.67
N ALA A 166 12.53 -5.77 6.65
CA ALA A 166 11.75 -4.57 6.43
C ALA A 166 12.62 -3.38 6.02
N LEU A 167 12.15 -2.60 5.06
CA LEU A 167 12.69 -1.29 4.72
C LEU A 167 11.76 -0.22 5.28
N THR A 168 12.22 0.50 6.32
CA THR A 168 11.36 1.38 7.12
C THR A 168 11.45 2.86 6.75
N ASP A 169 12.53 3.30 6.12
CA ASP A 169 12.74 4.68 5.68
C ASP A 169 12.11 4.91 4.28
N ILE A 170 10.78 5.00 4.25
CA ILE A 170 10.01 5.37 3.04
C ILE A 170 10.05 6.90 2.91
N ARG A 171 10.78 7.39 1.90
CA ARG A 171 10.99 8.82 1.63
C ARG A 171 9.88 9.45 0.82
N SER A 172 9.22 8.66 -0.03
CA SER A 172 8.07 9.09 -0.82
C SER A 172 7.17 7.89 -1.08
N LEU A 173 5.86 8.11 -1.02
CA LEU A 173 4.86 7.10 -1.24
C LEU A 173 3.64 7.74 -1.92
N THR A 174 3.37 7.34 -3.16
CA THR A 174 2.18 7.72 -3.92
C THR A 174 1.39 6.46 -4.28
N ASN A 175 0.31 6.61 -5.04
CA ASN A 175 -0.45 5.46 -5.55
C ASN A 175 0.26 4.65 -6.65
N SER A 176 1.38 5.13 -7.16
CA SER A 176 2.11 4.52 -8.29
C SER A 176 3.63 4.49 -8.12
N SER A 177 4.14 5.00 -7.00
CA SER A 177 5.58 5.06 -6.74
C SER A 177 5.87 4.93 -5.24
N ILE A 178 6.90 4.15 -4.93
CA ILE A 178 7.50 4.06 -3.60
C ILE A 178 8.99 4.37 -3.74
N GLN A 179 9.47 5.35 -2.99
CA GLN A 179 10.89 5.61 -2.80
C GLN A 179 11.27 5.22 -1.39
N VAL A 180 12.07 4.16 -1.25
CA VAL A 180 12.46 3.62 0.05
C VAL A 180 13.97 3.51 0.15
N PHE A 181 14.56 3.95 1.25
CA PHE A 181 16.00 3.85 1.46
C PHE A 181 16.41 2.43 1.88
N VAL A 182 17.54 1.97 1.35
CA VAL A 182 18.13 0.67 1.70
C VAL A 182 19.37 0.92 2.56
N PRO A 183 19.25 0.97 3.90
CA PRO A 183 20.39 1.33 4.75
C PRO A 183 21.41 0.19 4.83
N LEU A 184 22.69 0.56 4.90
CA LEU A 184 23.78 -0.40 5.12
C LEU A 184 23.70 -1.12 6.48
N THR A 185 22.99 -0.52 7.45
CA THR A 185 22.81 -1.05 8.81
C THR A 185 21.92 -2.29 8.89
N LEU A 186 21.24 -2.67 7.81
CA LEU A 186 20.43 -3.89 7.77
C LEU A 186 21.30 -5.12 8.04
N ASP A 187 20.78 -6.11 8.78
CA ASP A 187 21.43 -7.40 9.01
C ASP A 187 21.22 -8.38 7.84
N ILE A 188 21.71 -7.96 6.67
CA ILE A 188 21.71 -8.70 5.40
C ILE A 188 22.99 -8.40 4.61
N ASP A 189 23.37 -9.30 3.70
CA ASP A 189 24.51 -9.12 2.78
C ASP A 189 24.02 -8.84 1.35
N THR A 190 24.94 -8.49 0.46
CA THR A 190 24.76 -8.51 -0.99
C THR A 190 24.22 -9.85 -1.49
N GLY A 191 23.58 -9.83 -2.67
CA GLY A 191 23.01 -11.03 -3.27
C GLY A 191 21.67 -10.77 -3.94
N LYS A 192 20.95 -11.84 -4.25
CA LYS A 192 19.65 -11.75 -4.92
C LYS A 192 18.51 -11.67 -3.90
N TYR A 193 17.67 -10.65 -4.03
CA TYR A 193 16.49 -10.41 -3.18
C TYR A 193 15.26 -10.17 -4.03
N HIS A 194 14.12 -10.68 -3.59
CA HIS A 194 12.84 -10.20 -4.09
C HIS A 194 12.42 -8.96 -3.29
N VAL A 195 11.72 -8.04 -3.96
CA VAL A 195 11.06 -6.91 -3.30
C VAL A 195 9.61 -7.31 -3.08
N LYS A 196 9.20 -7.33 -1.81
CA LYS A 196 7.80 -7.56 -1.41
C LYS A 196 7.20 -6.23 -0.96
N VAL A 197 6.02 -5.93 -1.49
CA VAL A 197 5.18 -4.81 -1.04
C VAL A 197 3.90 -5.39 -0.44
N VAL A 198 3.63 -5.00 0.80
CA VAL A 198 2.34 -5.23 1.45
C VAL A 198 1.62 -3.89 1.43
N THR A 199 0.45 -3.80 0.81
CA THR A 199 -0.36 -2.58 0.76
C THR A 199 -1.82 -2.92 1.00
N GLY A 200 -2.40 -2.40 2.09
CA GLY A 200 -3.73 -2.84 2.56
C GLY A 200 -3.76 -4.36 2.75
N LYS A 201 -4.73 -5.03 2.12
CA LYS A 201 -4.85 -6.50 2.16
C LYS A 201 -4.08 -7.23 1.07
N ARG A 202 -3.37 -6.49 0.21
CA ARG A 202 -2.66 -7.03 -0.95
C ARG A 202 -1.19 -7.23 -0.65
N VAL A 203 -0.65 -8.34 -1.14
CA VAL A 203 0.76 -8.66 -1.08
C VAL A 203 1.22 -8.93 -2.51
N VAL A 204 2.27 -8.24 -2.94
CA VAL A 204 2.89 -8.45 -4.24
C VAL A 204 4.40 -8.53 -4.09
N THR A 205 5.00 -9.38 -4.91
CA THR A 205 6.44 -9.65 -4.89
C THR A 205 6.97 -9.65 -6.31
N ASN A 206 8.14 -9.04 -6.53
CA ASN A 206 8.80 -8.99 -7.83
C ASN A 206 10.34 -9.08 -7.64
N GLY A 207 11.04 -9.40 -8.72
CA GLY A 207 12.47 -9.73 -8.72
C GLY A 207 12.70 -11.18 -9.15
N PRO A 208 13.89 -11.75 -8.86
CA PRO A 208 14.89 -11.21 -7.95
C PRO A 208 15.72 -10.06 -8.56
N TYR A 209 16.17 -9.16 -7.69
CA TYR A 209 17.09 -8.07 -7.98
C TYR A 209 18.40 -8.28 -7.22
N THR A 210 19.52 -7.79 -7.76
CA THR A 210 20.81 -7.91 -7.09
C THR A 210 21.06 -6.72 -6.16
N LEU A 211 21.14 -6.97 -4.86
CA LEU A 211 21.66 -6.02 -3.88
C LEU A 211 23.18 -5.99 -3.96
N LEU A 212 23.72 -4.86 -4.36
CA LEU A 212 25.15 -4.58 -4.52
C LEU A 212 25.74 -3.92 -3.28
N LYS A 213 27.06 -4.03 -3.12
CA LYS A 213 27.82 -3.28 -2.10
C LYS A 213 27.52 -1.78 -2.21
N PRO A 214 27.53 -1.00 -1.10
CA PRO A 214 27.37 0.46 -1.16
C PRO A 214 28.38 1.05 -2.16
N ARG A 215 28.12 2.20 -2.78
CA ARG A 215 29.15 2.84 -3.62
C ARG A 215 30.30 3.31 -2.75
N PHE A 216 31.54 3.16 -3.21
CA PHE A 216 32.71 3.48 -2.40
C PHE A 216 32.73 4.97 -1.99
N SER A 217 32.38 5.87 -2.91
CA SER A 217 32.24 7.30 -2.63
C SER A 217 31.23 7.61 -1.53
N ASP A 218 30.12 6.88 -1.46
CA ASP A 218 29.10 7.08 -0.42
C ASP A 218 29.59 6.65 0.97
N MET A 219 30.68 5.86 1.00
CA MET A 219 31.29 5.39 2.22
C MET A 219 32.30 6.34 2.81
N ILE A 220 32.76 7.37 2.12
CA ILE A 220 33.76 8.28 2.70
C ILE A 220 33.10 9.30 3.64
N GLU A 221 33.67 9.49 4.82
CA GLU A 221 33.31 10.54 5.76
C GLU A 221 34.02 11.84 5.38
N TYR A 222 33.43 12.57 4.44
CA TYR A 222 34.03 13.80 3.89
C TYR A 222 34.35 14.85 4.96
N ALA A 223 33.61 14.88 6.08
CA ALA A 223 33.86 15.82 7.15
C ALA A 223 35.21 15.60 7.86
N THR A 224 35.78 14.39 7.81
CA THR A 224 37.04 14.05 8.49
C THR A 224 38.25 14.07 7.56
N VAL A 225 38.04 14.18 6.24
CA VAL A 225 39.13 14.21 5.26
C VAL A 225 39.99 15.46 5.49
N ALA A 226 41.28 15.23 5.76
CA ALA A 226 42.24 16.32 5.96
C ALA A 226 42.38 17.17 4.69
N LYS A 227 42.30 18.50 4.85
CA LYS A 227 42.45 19.46 3.74
C LYS A 227 43.91 19.79 3.44
N THR A 228 44.81 19.54 4.39
CA THR A 228 46.25 19.81 4.25
C THR A 228 47.06 18.59 4.67
N VAL A 229 48.21 18.38 4.03
CA VAL A 229 49.15 17.29 4.35
C VAL A 229 50.56 17.68 3.91
N THR A 230 51.58 17.27 4.65
CA THR A 230 52.98 17.54 4.28
C THR A 230 53.53 16.48 3.32
N PRO A 231 54.53 16.80 2.47
CA PRO A 231 55.29 15.80 1.74
C PRO A 231 55.84 14.72 2.68
N GLY A 232 55.64 13.44 2.33
CA GLY A 232 56.01 12.31 3.18
C GLY A 232 55.00 11.97 4.29
N GLY A 233 53.99 12.82 4.50
CA GLY A 233 52.89 12.60 5.44
C GLY A 233 51.90 11.52 4.99
N VAL A 234 50.89 11.29 5.83
CA VAL A 234 49.81 10.31 5.55
C VAL A 234 48.47 11.04 5.53
N LEU A 235 47.82 11.01 4.38
CA LEU A 235 46.43 11.40 4.24
C LEU A 235 45.55 10.21 4.64
N THR A 236 44.61 10.42 5.56
CA THR A 236 43.67 9.37 5.98
C THR A 236 42.27 9.71 5.47
N LEU A 237 41.62 8.74 4.84
CA LEU A 237 40.20 8.79 4.50
C LEU A 237 39.46 7.80 5.39
N ASP A 238 38.57 8.31 6.24
CA ASP A 238 37.72 7.47 7.07
C ASP A 238 36.49 7.00 6.27
N LEU A 239 36.18 5.70 6.37
CA LEU A 239 34.98 5.08 5.83
C LEU A 239 33.89 4.96 6.90
N LYS A 240 32.65 5.21 6.50
CA LYS A 240 31.45 5.06 7.32
C LYS A 240 31.20 3.56 7.53
N SER A 241 31.23 3.14 8.78
CA SER A 241 30.95 1.78 9.26
C SER A 241 31.97 0.70 8.87
N GLU A 242 32.20 -0.23 9.80
CA GLU A 242 33.04 -1.42 9.57
C GLU A 242 32.47 -2.35 8.50
N LYS A 243 31.15 -2.54 8.48
CA LYS A 243 30.48 -3.38 7.48
C LYS A 243 30.71 -2.85 6.06
N GLY A 244 30.59 -1.53 5.86
CA GLY A 244 30.86 -0.87 4.58
C GLY A 244 32.29 -1.08 4.10
N ALA A 245 33.25 -0.78 4.98
CA ALA A 245 34.67 -1.01 4.72
C ALA A 245 34.99 -2.50 4.45
N GLY A 246 34.27 -3.42 5.11
CA GLY A 246 34.40 -4.86 4.93
C GLY A 246 34.20 -5.35 3.49
N TYR A 247 33.38 -4.67 2.69
CA TYR A 247 33.16 -4.99 1.27
C TYR A 247 34.36 -4.68 0.35
N TYR A 248 35.34 -3.95 0.87
CA TYR A 248 36.44 -3.37 0.13
C TYR A 248 37.82 -3.72 0.71
N LYS A 249 37.88 -4.34 1.89
CA LYS A 249 39.12 -4.67 2.61
C LYS A 249 40.14 -5.49 1.82
N ASN A 250 39.69 -6.29 0.84
CA ASN A 250 40.53 -7.14 0.01
C ASN A 250 40.86 -6.52 -1.36
N ASP A 251 40.29 -5.35 -1.66
CA ASP A 251 40.58 -4.64 -2.89
C ASP A 251 41.88 -3.83 -2.75
N GLN A 252 42.52 -3.59 -3.89
CA GLN A 252 43.77 -2.86 -3.98
C GLN A 252 43.54 -1.61 -4.80
N TYR A 253 44.02 -0.48 -4.30
CA TYR A 253 43.80 0.81 -4.94
C TYR A 253 45.11 1.49 -5.31
N GLU A 254 45.02 2.29 -6.36
CA GLU A 254 46.06 3.24 -6.75
C GLU A 254 45.55 4.67 -6.56
N VAL A 255 46.48 5.59 -6.32
CA VAL A 255 46.18 7.01 -6.13
C VAL A 255 46.66 7.80 -7.33
N ARG A 256 45.72 8.46 -7.99
CA ARG A 256 46.01 9.38 -9.10
C ARG A 256 45.83 10.81 -8.63
N VAL A 257 46.78 11.66 -8.97
CA VAL A 257 46.87 13.03 -8.48
C VAL A 257 47.03 13.99 -9.64
N GLU A 258 46.20 15.01 -9.64
CA GLU A 258 46.20 16.08 -10.62
C GLU A 258 46.65 17.38 -9.96
N TYR A 259 47.70 17.99 -10.51
CA TYR A 259 48.10 19.35 -10.19
C TYR A 259 47.45 20.27 -11.23
N PRO A 260 46.88 21.43 -10.83
CA PRO A 260 46.28 22.37 -11.78
C PRO A 260 47.22 22.69 -12.95
N GLY A 261 46.77 22.42 -14.17
CA GLY A 261 47.53 22.70 -15.40
C GLY A 261 48.66 21.70 -15.71
N GLN A 262 48.75 20.58 -15.00
CA GLN A 262 49.75 19.54 -15.22
C GLN A 262 49.10 18.21 -15.65
N PRO A 263 49.84 17.32 -16.32
CA PRO A 263 49.38 15.97 -16.58
C PRO A 263 49.09 15.19 -15.29
N LEU A 264 48.13 14.26 -15.35
CA LEU A 264 47.80 13.35 -14.26
C LEU A 264 49.03 12.52 -13.86
N LYS A 265 49.36 12.52 -12.57
CA LYS A 265 50.45 11.72 -11.98
C LYS A 265 49.85 10.55 -11.20
N ILE A 266 50.58 9.44 -11.11
CA ILE A 266 50.23 8.32 -10.23
C ILE A 266 51.21 8.34 -9.07
N TRP A 267 50.70 8.37 -7.84
CA TRP A 267 51.55 8.24 -6.67
C TRP A 267 51.98 6.77 -6.51
N PRO A 268 53.27 6.50 -6.24
CA PRO A 268 53.76 5.14 -6.12
C PRO A 268 53.17 4.44 -4.90
N GLY A 269 52.80 3.17 -5.08
CA GLY A 269 52.28 2.31 -4.02
C GLY A 269 50.89 1.78 -4.31
N ILE A 270 50.56 0.65 -3.68
CA ILE A 270 49.21 0.09 -3.65
C ILE A 270 48.70 0.25 -2.23
N ILE A 271 47.51 0.80 -2.08
CA ILE A 271 46.86 1.01 -0.79
C ILE A 271 45.71 0.02 -0.59
N GLN A 272 45.49 -0.34 0.67
CA GLN A 272 44.40 -1.20 1.13
C GLN A 272 43.69 -0.52 2.30
N ILE A 273 42.49 -0.98 2.60
CA ILE A 273 41.71 -0.49 3.74
C ILE A 273 42.11 -1.27 4.99
N GLU A 274 42.45 -0.55 6.05
CA GLU A 274 42.74 -1.09 7.37
C GLU A 274 41.64 -0.67 8.36
N GLY A 275 40.82 -1.63 8.79
CA GLY A 275 39.62 -1.34 9.58
C GLY A 275 38.64 -0.49 8.76
N THR A 276 38.45 0.77 9.17
CA THR A 276 37.65 1.77 8.45
C THR A 276 38.49 2.86 7.80
N LYS A 277 39.81 2.70 7.70
CA LYS A 277 40.71 3.75 7.23
C LYS A 277 41.38 3.35 5.94
N LEU A 278 41.37 4.25 4.97
CA LEU A 278 42.25 4.17 3.81
C LEU A 278 43.36 5.20 3.98
N GLN A 279 44.59 4.72 4.11
CA GLN A 279 45.76 5.58 4.36
C GLN A 279 46.58 5.73 3.09
N VAL A 280 46.75 6.98 2.66
CA VAL A 280 47.51 7.37 1.47
C VAL A 280 48.80 8.03 1.93
N LYS A 281 49.93 7.38 1.67
CA LYS A 281 51.25 7.98 1.90
C LYS A 281 51.56 8.99 0.80
N VAL A 282 51.71 10.25 1.18
CA VAL A 282 52.10 11.32 0.26
C VAL A 282 53.59 11.16 -0.06
N PRO A 283 54.02 11.19 -1.34
CA PRO A 283 55.42 11.10 -1.70
C PRO A 283 56.25 12.18 -1.00
N SER A 284 57.45 11.84 -0.51
CA SER A 284 58.34 12.80 0.16
C SER A 284 58.85 13.91 -0.76
N ASN A 285 58.83 13.67 -2.07
CA ASN A 285 59.17 14.63 -3.11
C ASN A 285 57.93 15.27 -3.78
N ALA A 286 56.75 15.15 -3.17
CA ALA A 286 55.55 15.78 -3.72
C ALA A 286 55.72 17.30 -3.78
N GLU A 287 55.31 17.89 -4.90
CA GLU A 287 55.33 19.34 -5.10
C GLU A 287 54.31 19.99 -4.15
N LYS A 288 54.67 21.11 -3.55
CA LYS A 288 53.74 21.88 -2.71
C LYS A 288 52.69 22.57 -3.56
N GLY A 289 51.49 22.72 -3.00
CA GLY A 289 50.37 23.38 -3.66
C GLY A 289 49.08 22.58 -3.61
N MET A 290 48.04 23.12 -4.24
CA MET A 290 46.74 22.44 -4.31
C MET A 290 46.80 21.30 -5.33
N VAL A 291 46.30 20.14 -4.95
CA VAL A 291 46.16 18.97 -5.82
C VAL A 291 44.78 18.34 -5.66
N TYR A 292 44.36 17.60 -6.68
CA TYR A 292 43.17 16.77 -6.64
C TYR A 292 43.54 15.30 -6.57
N ILE A 293 43.06 14.59 -5.55
CA ILE A 293 43.28 13.16 -5.38
C ILE A 293 42.08 12.36 -5.85
N SER A 294 42.32 11.32 -6.64
CA SER A 294 41.33 10.32 -7.04
C SER A 294 41.84 8.91 -6.72
N ILE A 295 40.93 8.03 -6.30
CA ILE A 295 41.24 6.64 -5.94
C ILE A 295 40.65 5.72 -7.00
N TYR A 296 41.49 4.83 -7.51
CA TYR A 296 41.12 3.88 -8.55
C TYR A 296 41.28 2.46 -8.04
N ASP A 297 40.29 1.62 -8.34
CA ASP A 297 40.40 0.18 -8.13
C ASP A 297 41.34 -0.41 -9.19
N THR A 298 42.37 -1.11 -8.75
CA THR A 298 43.43 -1.63 -9.64
C THR A 298 42.94 -2.75 -10.58
N LYS A 299 41.86 -3.46 -10.23
CA LYS A 299 41.30 -4.55 -11.05
C LYS A 299 40.44 -3.99 -12.18
N THR A 300 39.62 -3.00 -11.88
CA THR A 300 38.64 -2.44 -12.83
C THR A 300 39.16 -1.20 -13.55
N THR A 301 40.21 -0.56 -13.03
CA THR A 301 40.72 0.75 -13.47
C THR A 301 39.68 1.88 -13.46
N MET A 302 38.54 1.65 -12.79
CA MET A 302 37.49 2.65 -12.62
C MET A 302 37.80 3.51 -11.41
N SER A 303 37.53 4.82 -11.53
CA SER A 303 37.54 5.72 -10.38
C SER A 303 36.44 5.28 -9.41
N VAL A 304 36.82 4.96 -8.19
CA VAL A 304 35.88 4.62 -7.11
C VAL A 304 35.62 5.84 -6.21
N TYR A 305 36.44 6.89 -6.35
CA TYR A 305 36.33 8.15 -5.62
C TYR A 305 37.07 9.29 -6.32
N GLY A 306 36.42 10.46 -6.42
CA GLY A 306 36.87 11.56 -7.28
C GLY A 306 37.44 12.79 -6.56
N ALA A 307 38.49 13.36 -7.18
CA ALA A 307 39.07 14.70 -7.05
C ALA A 307 38.84 15.46 -5.72
N ILE A 308 39.32 14.93 -4.59
CA ILE A 308 39.34 15.75 -3.35
C ILE A 308 40.40 16.84 -3.51
N PRO A 309 40.05 18.12 -3.32
CA PRO A 309 41.05 19.17 -3.21
C PRO A 309 41.77 19.03 -1.87
N ILE A 310 43.09 18.85 -1.92
CA ILE A 310 43.98 18.93 -0.77
C ILE A 310 45.12 19.90 -1.06
N THR A 311 45.71 20.48 -0.02
CA THR A 311 46.91 21.32 -0.13
C THR A 311 48.11 20.57 0.44
N ILE A 312 49.17 20.45 -0.36
CA ILE A 312 50.46 19.93 0.08
C ILE A 312 51.30 21.10 0.60
N GLU A 313 51.62 21.08 1.90
CA GLU A 313 52.33 22.17 2.61
C GLU A 313 53.76 21.83 3.02
#